data_AF-A0A4R1CIF7-F1
#
_entry.id   AF-A0A4R1CIF7-F1
#
_cell.length_a   1.000
_cell.length_b   1.000
_cell.length_c   1.000
_cell.angle_alpha   90.00
_cell.angle_beta   90.00
_cell.angle_gamma   90.00
#
_symmetry.space_group_name_H-M   'P 1'
#
loop_
_entity.id
_entity.type
_entity.pdbx_description
1 polymer ?
#
loop_
_entity_poly.entity_id
_entity_poly.type
_entity_poly.pdbx_seq_one_letter_code
_entity_poly.pdbx_strand_id
1 'polypeptide(L)'
;MKPFVVPEQSRRAWVVTAPHQQPRFVGGERAPWGTRHVREDGAATTACGLPTTSWFSFWTLGFVAYDKESCPACAQAYARRTPVSR
;
A
#
# COMPACT_ATOMS: atom_id res chain seq x y z
N MET A 1 -21.48 17.90 -27.31
CA MET A 1 -20.40 17.06 -26.73
C MET A 1 -20.58 17.09 -25.21
N LYS A 2 -20.83 15.95 -24.56
CA LYS A 2 -20.89 15.89 -23.09
C LYS A 2 -19.45 15.83 -22.55
N PRO A 3 -19.07 16.59 -21.52
CA PRO A 3 -17.76 16.44 -20.92
C PRO A 3 -17.62 15.03 -20.35
N PHE A 4 -16.54 14.36 -20.71
CA PHE A 4 -16.13 13.11 -20.09
C PHE A 4 -15.67 13.45 -18.67
N VAL A 5 -16.58 13.33 -17.71
CA VAL A 5 -16.22 13.35 -16.28
C VAL A 5 -15.44 12.06 -16.06
N VAL A 6 -14.11 12.14 -16.04
CA VAL A 6 -13.29 11.10 -15.42
C VAL A 6 -13.80 11.03 -13.99
N PRO A 7 -14.41 9.91 -13.54
CA PRO A 7 -14.65 9.76 -12.12
C PRO A 7 -13.29 9.97 -11.47
N GLU A 8 -13.24 10.89 -10.50
CA GLU A 8 -12.09 11.05 -9.63
C GLU A 8 -11.92 9.67 -8.99
N GLN A 9 -11.11 8.82 -9.64
CA GLN A 9 -10.66 7.57 -9.10
C GLN A 9 -10.16 7.98 -7.75
N SER A 10 -10.90 7.64 -6.69
CA SER A 10 -10.52 7.94 -5.33
C SER A 10 -9.17 7.27 -5.17
N ARG A 11 -8.12 8.04 -5.45
CA ARG A 11 -6.75 7.59 -5.57
C ARG A 11 -6.53 6.89 -4.26
N ARG A 12 -6.29 5.58 -4.30
CA ARG A 12 -5.76 4.92 -3.11
C ARG A 12 -4.46 5.65 -2.83
N ALA A 13 -4.52 6.61 -1.90
CA ALA A 13 -3.40 7.50 -1.63
C ALA A 13 -2.19 6.70 -1.18
N TRP A 14 -2.41 5.47 -0.73
CA TRP A 14 -1.42 4.53 -0.26
C TRP A 14 -1.41 3.26 -1.11
N VAL A 15 -0.20 2.86 -1.50
CA VAL A 15 0.10 1.60 -2.19
C VAL A 15 0.89 0.71 -1.24
N VAL A 16 0.47 -0.54 -1.09
CA VAL A 16 1.19 -1.52 -0.28
C VAL A 16 2.43 -1.99 -1.05
N THR A 17 3.57 -2.03 -0.35
CA THR A 17 4.85 -2.48 -0.89
C THR A 17 5.62 -3.29 0.14
N ALA A 18 6.46 -4.22 -0.32
CA ALA A 18 7.28 -5.04 0.56
C ALA A 18 8.63 -5.39 -0.10
N PRO A 19 9.73 -5.48 0.66
CA PRO A 19 11.10 -5.72 0.15
C PRO A 19 11.36 -7.07 -0.53
N HIS A 20 10.35 -7.89 -0.76
CA HIS A 20 10.52 -9.33 -0.89
C HIS A 20 11.24 -9.76 -2.17
N GLN A 21 12.31 -10.55 -2.01
CA GLN A 21 13.05 -11.23 -3.08
C GLN A 21 12.41 -12.54 -3.55
N GLN A 22 11.40 -13.08 -2.84
CA GLN A 22 10.63 -14.26 -3.25
C GLN A 22 9.13 -14.11 -2.94
N PRO A 23 8.24 -14.26 -3.93
CA PRO A 23 6.79 -14.21 -3.71
C PRO A 23 6.27 -15.51 -3.07
N ARG A 24 5.40 -15.37 -2.06
CA ARG A 24 4.54 -16.47 -1.59
C ARG A 24 3.25 -16.46 -2.42
N PHE A 25 2.79 -17.62 -2.85
CA PHE A 25 1.48 -17.75 -3.49
C PHE A 25 0.46 -18.26 -2.47
N VAL A 26 -0.66 -17.57 -2.33
CA VAL A 26 -1.80 -17.98 -1.51
C VAL A 26 -3.02 -18.00 -2.42
N GLY A 27 -3.62 -19.17 -2.62
CA GLY A 27 -4.80 -19.30 -3.49
C GLY A 27 -4.56 -18.93 -4.97
N GLY A 28 -3.31 -18.96 -5.45
CA GLY A 28 -2.95 -18.59 -6.83
C GLY A 28 -2.57 -17.11 -7.03
N GLU A 29 -2.74 -16.26 -6.02
CA GLU A 29 -2.31 -14.85 -6.07
C GLU A 29 -0.97 -14.64 -5.36
N ARG A 30 -0.18 -13.67 -5.86
CA ARG A 30 1.04 -13.24 -5.17
C ARG A 30 0.64 -12.53 -3.88
N ALA A 31 0.96 -13.13 -2.75
CA ALA A 31 0.79 -12.54 -1.44
C ALA A 31 2.08 -11.84 -1.01
N PRO A 32 2.00 -10.68 -0.33
CA PRO A 32 3.14 -10.18 0.41
C PRO A 32 3.52 -11.22 1.46
N TRP A 33 4.81 -11.49 1.56
CA TRP A 33 5.40 -12.17 2.72
C TRP A 33 6.13 -11.08 3.53
N GLY A 34 6.47 -11.35 4.79
CA GLY A 34 7.20 -10.42 5.67
C GLY A 34 6.51 -9.07 5.93
N THR A 35 7.29 -8.06 6.30
CA THR A 35 6.75 -6.77 6.75
C THR A 35 6.21 -5.96 5.57
N ARG A 36 4.94 -5.58 5.67
CA ARG A 36 4.20 -4.74 4.72
C ARG A 36 4.43 -3.27 5.04
N HIS A 37 4.73 -2.50 4.01
CA HIS A 37 4.89 -1.05 4.09
C HIS A 37 3.87 -0.37 3.17
N VAL A 38 3.65 0.93 3.38
CA VAL A 38 2.91 1.76 2.44
C VAL A 38 3.80 2.87 1.90
N ARG A 39 3.55 3.25 0.65
CA ARG A 39 4.07 4.48 0.04
C ARG A 39 2.91 5.24 -0.58
N GLU A 40 3.07 6.56 -0.74
CA GLU A 40 2.12 7.30 -1.54
C GLU A 40 2.16 6.80 -2.99
N ASP A 41 1.04 6.85 -3.70
CA ASP A 41 1.06 6.56 -5.13
C ASP A 41 2.04 7.50 -5.85
N GLY A 42 2.91 6.94 -6.68
CA GLY A 42 4.01 7.66 -7.33
C GLY A 42 5.25 7.96 -6.46
N ALA A 43 5.22 7.80 -5.14
CA ALA A 43 6.40 8.06 -4.30
C ALA A 43 7.47 6.96 -4.44
N ALA A 44 8.75 7.35 -4.39
CA ALA A 44 9.89 6.42 -4.44
C ALA A 44 10.22 5.78 -3.08
N THR A 45 9.67 6.33 -1.99
CA THR A 45 9.93 5.91 -0.61
C THR A 45 8.65 5.53 0.11
N THR A 46 8.77 4.60 1.07
CA THR A 46 7.69 4.28 2.00
C THR A 46 7.44 5.43 2.97
N ALA A 47 6.29 5.41 3.64
CA ALA A 47 5.97 6.33 4.72
C ALA A 47 6.97 6.26 5.89
N CYS A 48 7.68 5.13 6.04
CA CYS A 48 8.75 4.97 7.03
C CYS A 48 10.14 5.31 6.49
N GLY A 49 10.25 5.86 5.28
CA GLY A 49 11.51 6.38 4.71
C GLY A 49 12.38 5.38 3.96
N LEU A 50 11.91 4.14 3.73
CA LEU A 50 12.69 3.14 2.99
C LEU A 50 12.50 3.30 1.48
N PRO A 51 13.57 3.13 0.68
CA PRO A 51 13.46 3.16 -0.79
C PRO A 51 12.70 1.93 -1.29
N THR A 52 11.86 2.12 -2.31
CA THR A 52 10.94 1.08 -2.83
C THR A 52 11.24 0.63 -4.25
N THR A 53 12.34 1.10 -4.84
CA THR A 53 12.70 0.88 -6.25
C THR A 53 12.89 -0.58 -6.62
N SER A 54 13.31 -1.44 -5.69
CA SER A 54 13.47 -2.89 -5.90
C SER A 54 12.31 -3.73 -5.35
N TRP A 55 11.24 -3.09 -4.87
CA TRP A 55 10.17 -3.75 -4.10
C TRP A 55 8.93 -3.99 -4.97
N PHE A 56 8.18 -5.04 -4.65
CA PHE A 56 6.91 -5.30 -5.31
C PHE A 56 5.81 -4.38 -4.76
N SER A 57 5.05 -3.75 -5.67
CA SER A 57 3.85 -2.98 -5.33
C SER A 57 2.60 -3.85 -5.51
N PHE A 58 1.73 -3.87 -4.50
CA PHE A 58 0.51 -4.66 -4.45
C PHE A 58 -0.70 -3.73 -4.57
N TRP A 59 -1.06 -3.37 -5.81
CA TRP A 59 -2.10 -2.37 -6.11
C TRP A 59 -3.51 -2.77 -5.67
N THR A 60 -3.82 -4.06 -5.69
CA THR A 60 -5.13 -4.59 -5.31
C THR A 60 -5.28 -4.76 -3.80
N LEU A 61 -4.17 -4.88 -3.06
CA LEU A 61 -4.16 -5.16 -1.62
C LEU A 61 -4.48 -3.88 -0.81
N GLY A 62 -5.42 -4.00 0.12
CA GLY A 62 -5.62 -3.00 1.16
C GLY A 62 -4.52 -3.07 2.22
N PHE A 63 -4.27 -1.96 2.90
CA PHE A 63 -3.36 -1.93 4.05
C PHE A 63 -4.15 -2.00 5.35
N VAL A 64 -3.81 -2.95 6.22
CA VAL A 64 -4.44 -3.10 7.53
C VAL A 64 -3.46 -2.63 8.60
N ALA A 65 -3.72 -1.47 9.19
CA ALA A 65 -2.80 -0.84 10.14
C ALA A 65 -2.51 -1.70 11.39
N TYR A 66 -3.48 -2.51 11.83
CA TYR A 66 -3.37 -3.34 13.03
C TYR A 66 -2.94 -4.79 12.77
N ASP A 67 -2.51 -5.11 11.55
CA ASP A 67 -1.94 -6.42 11.22
C ASP A 67 -0.50 -6.54 11.77
N LYS A 68 -0.15 -7.69 12.35
CA LYS A 68 1.20 -7.96 12.89
C LYS A 68 2.30 -7.86 11.83
N GLU A 69 1.95 -8.05 10.57
CA GLU A 69 2.86 -7.96 9.43
C GLU A 69 2.98 -6.53 8.92
N SER A 70 2.21 -5.57 9.43
CA SER A 70 2.32 -4.16 9.04
C SER A 70 3.47 -3.47 9.78
N CYS A 71 4.29 -2.72 9.04
CA CYS A 71 5.31 -1.87 9.64
C CYS A 71 4.63 -0.84 10.59
N PRO A 72 5.03 -0.75 11.87
CA PRO A 72 4.38 0.14 12.84
C PRO A 72 4.37 1.62 12.44
N ALA A 73 5.47 2.11 11.85
CA ALA A 73 5.55 3.50 11.36
C ALA A 73 4.59 3.74 10.17
N CYS A 74 4.51 2.77 9.25
CA CYS A 74 3.58 2.82 8.12
C CYS A 74 2.12 2.72 8.60
N ALA A 75 1.82 1.87 9.58
CA ALA A 75 0.52 1.78 10.24
C ALA A 75 0.09 3.12 10.85
N GLN A 76 1.00 3.80 11.56
CA GLN A 76 0.71 5.10 12.13
C GLN A 76 0.45 6.17 11.05
N ALA A 77 1.27 6.21 10.00
CA ALA A 77 1.08 7.15 8.88
C ALA A 77 -0.24 6.91 8.15
N TYR A 78 -0.59 5.64 7.93
CA TYR A 78 -1.85 5.24 7.30
C TYR A 78 -3.06 5.63 8.16
N ALA A 79 -3.03 5.36 9.47
CA ALA A 79 -4.11 5.70 10.39
C ALA A 79 -4.36 7.21 10.52
N ARG A 80 -3.32 8.04 10.39
CA ARG A 80 -3.47 9.51 10.42
C ARG A 80 -4.20 10.08 9.20
N ARG A 81 -4.14 9.40 8.05
CA ARG A 81 -4.72 9.87 6.78
C ARG A 81 -6.03 9.20 6.39
N THR A 82 -6.36 8.08 7.01
CA THR A 82 -7.61 7.37 6.77
C THR A 82 -8.49 7.62 7.99
N PRO A 83 -9.42 8.59 7.94
CA PRO A 83 -10.37 8.75 9.04
C PRO A 83 -11.11 7.43 9.19
N VAL A 84 -11.05 6.83 10.38
CA VAL A 84 -11.90 5.70 10.72
C VAL A 84 -13.34 6.21 10.62
N SER A 85 -14.06 5.83 9.56
CA SER A 85 -15.49 6.05 9.48
C SER A 85 -16.11 5.33 10.67
N ARG A 86 -16.57 6.12 11.64
CA ARG A 86 -17.21 5.68 12.87
C ARG A 86 -18.68 5.33 12.59
#